data_AF-A0A914MWF1-F1
#
_entry.id   AF-A0A914MWF1-F1
#
_cell.length_a   1.000
_cell.length_b   1.000
_cell.length_c   1.000
_cell.angle_alpha   90.00
_cell.angle_beta   90.00
_cell.angle_gamma   90.00
#
_symmetry.space_group_name_H-M   'P 1'
#
loop_
_entity.id
_entity.type
_entity.pdbx_description
1 polymer ?
#
loop_
_entity_poly.entity_id
_entity_poly.type
_entity_poly.pdbx_seq_one_letter_code
_entity_poly.pdbx_strand_id
1 'polypeptide(L)'
;CLPPLIVASNIDEKTLKKDGVCAASLPTTIAVIAGLLVQNALKFLLNFGQVTNFLGYNALVDFFPQETIRPNPLCEDKNCRRLQKIYLEEQEKLKTSKSDVKIIEEKSNIVHEMNEFGIELVSESTFDQPPSMFVASSSGIKLAYEPGPLDDNNEKDDENNSKTTTKELGDLMAQLKVI
;
A
#
# COMPACT_ATOMS: atom_id res chain seq x y z
N CYS A 1 -10.27 3.40 24.80
CA CYS A 1 -9.42 2.51 25.64
C CYS A 1 -9.72 1.07 25.25
N LEU A 2 -8.70 0.21 25.19
CA LEU A 2 -8.88 -1.23 25.04
C LEU A 2 -8.22 -1.92 26.25
N PRO A 3 -8.89 -1.98 27.42
CA PRO A 3 -8.37 -2.76 28.53
C PRO A 3 -8.43 -4.25 28.17
N PRO A 4 -7.44 -5.06 28.61
CA PRO A 4 -7.54 -6.51 28.51
C PRO A 4 -8.82 -7.01 29.19
N LEU A 5 -9.43 -8.07 28.64
CA LEU A 5 -10.73 -8.58 29.11
C LEU A 5 -10.72 -8.91 30.62
N ILE A 6 -9.61 -9.47 31.11
CA ILE A 6 -9.47 -9.85 32.53
C ILE A 6 -9.59 -8.63 33.47
N VAL A 7 -8.95 -7.52 33.07
CA VAL A 7 -9.01 -6.24 33.79
C VAL A 7 -10.42 -5.66 33.72
N ALA A 8 -11.05 -5.69 32.54
CA ALA A 8 -12.42 -5.20 32.37
C ALA A 8 -13.45 -6.01 33.18
N SER A 9 -13.21 -7.30 33.39
CA SER A 9 -14.08 -8.19 34.17
C SER A 9 -13.83 -8.17 35.68
N ASN A 10 -12.88 -7.35 36.16
CA ASN A 10 -12.46 -7.32 37.57
C ASN A 10 -12.06 -8.69 38.14
N ILE A 11 -11.53 -9.58 37.30
CA ILE A 11 -10.98 -10.87 37.73
C ILE A 11 -9.52 -10.63 38.14
N ASP A 12 -9.09 -11.22 39.27
CA ASP A 12 -7.69 -11.15 39.72
C ASP A 12 -6.76 -11.80 38.69
N GLU A 13 -5.76 -11.06 38.20
CA GLU A 13 -4.78 -11.50 37.20
C GLU A 13 -4.03 -12.76 37.64
N LYS A 14 -3.91 -12.99 38.96
CA LYS A 14 -3.30 -14.21 39.52
C LYS A 14 -4.02 -15.48 39.09
N THR A 15 -5.33 -15.41 38.81
CA THR A 15 -6.11 -16.56 38.36
C THR A 15 -5.69 -17.07 36.97
N LEU A 16 -5.08 -16.21 36.15
CA LEU A 16 -4.56 -16.58 34.82
C LEU A 16 -3.18 -17.25 34.91
N LYS A 17 -2.41 -16.92 35.94
CA LYS A 17 -1.06 -17.46 36.15
C LYS A 17 -1.16 -18.88 36.70
N LYS A 18 -0.66 -19.85 35.95
CA LYS A 18 -0.45 -21.22 36.42
C LYS A 18 0.96 -21.36 36.97
N ASP A 19 1.10 -21.94 38.15
CA ASP A 19 2.42 -22.19 38.74
C ASP A 19 3.23 -23.16 37.87
N GLY A 20 4.51 -22.85 37.69
CA GLY A 20 5.42 -23.60 36.83
C GLY A 20 5.29 -23.34 35.33
N VAL A 21 4.37 -22.47 34.88
CA VAL A 21 4.25 -22.06 33.47
C VAL A 21 4.69 -20.61 33.31
N CYS A 22 5.67 -20.39 32.42
CA CYS A 22 6.16 -19.06 32.07
C CYS A 22 5.62 -18.63 30.71
N ALA A 23 5.42 -17.31 30.53
CA ALA A 23 5.21 -16.75 29.21
C ALA A 23 6.48 -16.97 28.36
N ALA A 24 6.30 -17.44 27.13
CA ALA A 24 7.41 -17.54 26.18
C ALA A 24 7.86 -16.12 25.79
N SER A 25 9.17 -15.90 25.78
CA SER A 25 9.76 -14.63 25.40
C SER A 25 10.97 -14.89 24.52
N LEU A 26 10.98 -14.31 23.32
CA LEU A 26 12.09 -14.42 22.40
C LEU A 26 12.85 -13.08 22.35
N PRO A 27 14.19 -13.07 22.45
CA PRO A 27 14.95 -11.81 22.42
C PRO A 27 14.68 -10.97 21.17
N THR A 28 14.35 -11.62 20.04
CA THR A 28 14.03 -10.95 18.78
C THR A 28 12.75 -10.13 18.87
N THR A 29 11.67 -10.65 19.47
CA THR A 29 10.41 -9.90 19.60
C THR A 29 10.58 -8.71 20.53
N ILE A 30 11.33 -8.87 21.63
CA ILE A 30 11.64 -7.75 22.53
C ILE A 30 12.48 -6.69 21.81
N ALA A 31 13.49 -7.10 21.04
CA ALA A 31 14.35 -6.17 20.30
C ALA A 31 13.57 -5.34 19.27
N VAL A 32 12.66 -5.97 18.51
CA VAL A 32 11.79 -5.27 17.55
C VAL A 32 10.90 -4.26 18.26
N ILE A 33 10.23 -4.67 19.34
CA ILE A 33 9.34 -3.78 20.11
C ILE A 33 10.14 -2.59 20.69
N ALA A 34 11.32 -2.83 21.23
CA ALA A 34 12.18 -1.78 21.77
C ALA A 34 12.63 -0.79 20.67
N GLY A 35 13.02 -1.30 19.51
CA GLY A 35 13.39 -0.48 18.35
C GLY A 35 12.24 0.42 17.89
N LEU A 36 11.03 -0.14 17.74
CA LEU A 36 9.84 0.61 17.34
C LEU A 36 9.46 1.68 18.38
N LEU A 37 9.60 1.37 19.68
CA LEU A 37 9.32 2.31 20.75
C LEU A 37 10.28 3.50 20.74
N VAL A 38 11.59 3.24 20.63
CA VAL A 38 12.61 4.31 20.58
C VAL A 38 12.41 5.17 19.33
N GLN A 39 12.15 4.55 18.18
CA GLN A 39 11.85 5.29 16.95
C GLN A 39 10.61 6.20 17.13
N ASN A 40 9.54 5.71 17.76
CA ASN A 40 8.37 6.55 18.01
C ASN A 40 8.66 7.69 19.00
N ALA A 41 9.47 7.44 20.03
CA ALA A 41 9.91 8.47 20.97
C ALA A 41 10.76 9.55 20.28
N LEU A 42 11.69 9.17 19.39
CA LEU A 42 12.49 10.12 18.63
C LEU A 42 11.63 10.96 17.69
N LYS A 43 10.72 10.35 16.94
CA LYS A 43 9.75 11.06 16.09
C LYS A 43 8.94 12.09 16.88
N PHE A 44 8.51 11.72 18.09
CA PHE A 44 7.73 12.62 18.96
C PHE A 44 8.56 13.78 19.53
N LEU A 45 9.77 13.51 20.03
CA LEU A 45 10.61 14.52 20.69
C LEU A 45 11.29 15.48 19.71
N LEU A 46 11.64 15.00 18.52
CA LEU A 46 12.35 15.77 17.50
C LEU A 46 11.40 16.26 16.39
N ASN A 47 10.09 16.03 16.52
CA ASN A 47 9.06 16.52 15.61
C ASN A 47 9.30 16.19 14.12
N PHE A 48 9.80 14.99 13.81
CA PHE A 48 9.99 14.52 12.44
C PHE A 48 9.18 13.25 12.15
N GLY A 49 8.86 13.04 10.88
CA GLY A 49 8.05 11.92 10.43
C GLY A 49 6.65 11.91 11.05
N GLN A 50 6.01 10.73 11.05
CA GLN A 50 4.67 10.55 11.61
C GLN A 50 4.73 9.77 12.92
N VAL A 51 4.25 10.38 14.01
CA VAL A 51 4.10 9.71 15.31
C VAL A 51 2.90 8.77 15.27
N THR A 52 3.08 7.55 15.77
CA THR A 52 2.03 6.53 15.82
C THR A 52 1.48 6.41 17.24
N ASN A 53 0.15 6.46 17.39
CA ASN A 53 -0.52 6.31 18.69
C ASN A 53 -0.59 4.85 19.14
N PHE A 54 -0.84 3.94 18.21
CA PHE A 54 -0.77 2.50 18.44
C PHE A 54 -0.15 1.82 17.22
N LEU A 55 0.79 0.91 17.49
CA LEU A 55 1.43 0.07 16.49
C LEU A 55 1.48 -1.35 17.05
N GLY A 56 0.80 -2.27 16.39
CA GLY A 56 0.90 -3.71 16.69
C GLY A 56 2.05 -4.35 15.93
N TYR A 57 2.50 -5.51 16.43
CA TYR A 57 3.44 -6.37 15.73
C TYR A 57 2.98 -7.82 15.83
N ASN A 58 2.73 -8.45 14.67
CA ASN A 58 2.45 -9.87 14.56
C ASN A 58 3.58 -10.55 13.78
N ALA A 59 4.48 -11.20 14.51
CA ALA A 59 5.65 -11.87 13.97
C ALA A 59 5.35 -13.13 13.13
N LEU A 60 4.13 -13.68 13.20
CA LEU A 60 3.79 -14.89 12.44
C LEU A 60 3.45 -14.60 10.97
N VAL A 61 2.98 -13.39 10.70
CA VAL A 61 2.53 -12.94 9.36
C VAL A 61 3.21 -11.64 8.95
N ASP A 62 4.24 -11.22 9.69
CA ASP A 62 4.98 -9.97 9.50
C ASP A 62 4.07 -8.74 9.31
N PHE A 63 3.03 -8.67 10.14
CA PHE A 63 1.99 -7.65 10.03
C PHE A 63 2.12 -6.59 11.11
N PHE A 64 2.02 -5.32 10.69
CA PHE A 64 2.24 -4.13 11.52
C PHE A 64 1.01 -3.19 11.48
N PRO A 65 -0.10 -3.52 12.18
CA PRO A 65 -1.29 -2.69 12.17
C PRO A 65 -1.03 -1.36 12.89
N GLN A 66 -1.40 -0.27 12.24
CA GLN A 66 -1.38 1.07 12.82
C GLN A 66 -2.79 1.54 13.08
N GLU A 67 -3.07 1.95 14.31
CA GLU A 67 -4.40 2.38 14.72
C GLU A 67 -4.33 3.61 15.61
N THR A 68 -5.45 4.33 15.69
CA THR A 68 -5.60 5.49 16.58
C THR A 68 -6.62 5.19 17.68
N ILE A 69 -6.13 4.80 18.85
CA ILE A 69 -7.00 4.54 20.00
C ILE A 69 -7.50 5.85 20.59
N ARG A 70 -8.83 6.02 20.61
CA ARG A 70 -9.46 7.19 21.23
C ARG A 70 -9.80 6.95 22.72
N PRO A 71 -9.78 8.01 23.55
CA PRO A 71 -10.24 7.92 24.94
C PRO A 71 -11.70 7.50 25.02
N ASN A 72 -12.07 6.75 26.07
CA ASN A 72 -13.47 6.44 26.36
C ASN A 72 -14.10 7.59 27.17
N PRO A 73 -15.22 8.21 26.70
CA PRO A 73 -15.91 9.27 27.45
C PRO A 73 -16.43 8.81 28.82
N LEU A 74 -16.76 7.53 28.94
CA LEU A 74 -17.25 6.89 30.15
C LEU A 74 -16.16 6.11 30.89
N CYS A 75 -14.89 6.52 30.76
CA CYS A 75 -13.79 5.88 31.47
C CYS A 75 -14.05 5.87 33.00
N GLU A 76 -13.73 4.75 33.65
CA GLU A 76 -13.87 4.59 35.10
C GLU A 76 -12.94 5.54 35.87
N ASP A 77 -11.76 5.82 35.30
CA ASP A 77 -10.83 6.78 35.87
C ASP A 77 -11.35 8.23 35.73
N LYS A 78 -11.60 8.85 36.90
CA LYS A 78 -12.02 10.25 37.02
C LYS A 78 -10.99 11.22 36.44
N ASN A 79 -9.69 10.93 36.58
CA ASN A 79 -8.63 11.78 36.06
C ASN A 79 -8.58 11.75 34.54
N CYS A 80 -8.71 10.57 33.93
CA CYS A 80 -8.84 10.43 32.49
C CYS A 80 -9.99 11.30 31.94
N ARG A 81 -11.19 11.23 32.53
CA ARG A 81 -12.33 12.07 32.10
C ARG A 81 -12.08 13.57 32.29
N ARG A 82 -11.37 13.97 33.36
CA ARG A 82 -10.98 15.36 33.58
C ARG A 82 -10.04 15.86 32.48
N LEU A 83 -9.01 15.07 32.14
CA LEU A 83 -8.05 15.41 31.09
C LEU A 83 -8.69 15.45 29.70
N GLN A 84 -9.68 14.58 29.43
CA GLN A 84 -10.45 14.63 28.19
C GLN A 84 -11.16 15.98 28.00
N LYS A 85 -11.75 16.53 29.06
CA LYS A 85 -12.40 17.85 29.00
C LYS A 85 -11.39 18.96 28.68
N ILE A 86 -10.26 18.97 29.39
CA ILE A 86 -9.18 19.94 29.17
C ILE A 86 -8.69 19.87 27.72
N TYR A 87 -8.45 18.66 27.22
CA TYR A 87 -8.02 18.44 25.85
C TYR A 87 -9.03 18.94 24.81
N LEU A 88 -10.33 18.73 25.04
CA LEU A 88 -11.38 19.26 24.16
C LEU A 88 -11.40 20.79 24.16
N GLU A 89 -11.29 21.43 25.32
CA GLU A 89 -11.21 22.89 25.45
C GLU A 89 -9.97 23.45 24.73
N GLU A 90 -8.81 22.81 24.87
CA GLU A 90 -7.59 23.18 24.15
C GLU A 90 -7.73 23.02 22.64
N GLN A 91 -8.35 21.94 22.19
CA GLN A 91 -8.64 21.74 20.77
C GLN A 91 -9.59 22.80 20.21
N GLU A 92 -10.62 23.18 20.95
CA GLU A 92 -11.54 24.24 20.55
C GLU A 92 -10.80 25.57 20.39
N LYS A 93 -9.97 25.94 21.39
CA LYS A 93 -9.12 27.15 21.31
C LYS A 93 -8.21 27.13 20.08
N LEU A 94 -7.59 25.99 19.79
CA LEU A 94 -6.73 25.80 18.62
C LEU A 94 -7.49 25.88 17.30
N LYS A 95 -8.76 25.46 17.25
CA LYS A 95 -9.60 25.56 16.05
C LYS A 95 -10.00 27.02 15.78
N THR A 96 -10.37 27.76 16.82
CA THR A 96 -10.72 29.19 16.69
C THR A 96 -9.51 30.04 16.29
N SER A 97 -8.28 29.62 16.60
CA SER A 97 -7.06 30.34 16.23
C SER A 97 -6.45 29.92 14.88
N LYS A 98 -6.86 28.79 14.28
CA LYS A 98 -6.27 28.23 13.05
C LYS A 98 -7.02 28.56 11.77
N SER A 99 -8.00 29.45 11.80
CA SER A 99 -8.78 29.85 10.62
C SER A 99 -7.97 30.51 9.49
N ASP A 100 -6.69 30.88 9.71
CA ASP A 100 -5.87 31.60 8.72
C ASP A 100 -4.64 30.84 8.18
N VAL A 101 -4.42 29.58 8.53
CA VAL A 101 -3.27 28.82 8.00
C VAL A 101 -3.74 27.72 7.05
N LYS A 102 -3.87 28.09 5.78
CA LYS A 102 -3.87 27.11 4.67
C LYS A 102 -2.52 26.40 4.72
N ILE A 103 -2.53 25.13 5.11
CA ILE A 103 -1.40 24.23 4.89
C ILE A 103 -1.26 24.14 3.37
N ILE A 104 -0.30 24.89 2.83
CA ILE A 104 0.16 24.69 1.47
C ILE A 104 0.85 23.34 1.52
N GLU A 105 0.18 22.30 1.02
CA GLU A 105 0.88 21.09 0.62
C GLU A 105 1.84 21.53 -0.48
N GLU A 106 3.08 21.82 -0.10
CA GLU A 106 4.19 21.91 -1.04
C GLU A 106 4.34 20.53 -1.65
N LYS A 107 3.59 20.28 -2.74
CA LYS A 107 3.99 19.28 -3.72
C LYS A 107 5.35 19.73 -4.20
N SER A 108 6.40 19.20 -3.58
CA SER A 108 7.76 19.37 -4.05
C SER A 108 7.75 18.87 -5.50
N ASN A 109 7.91 19.78 -6.45
CA ASN A 109 8.13 19.39 -7.83
C ASN A 109 9.44 18.61 -7.84
N ILE A 110 9.35 17.30 -8.07
CA ILE A 110 10.52 16.42 -8.15
C ILE A 110 11.27 16.81 -9.41
N VAL A 111 12.42 17.47 -9.24
CA VAL A 111 13.29 17.86 -10.35
C VAL A 111 14.24 16.71 -10.65
N HIS A 112 14.15 16.13 -11.85
CA HIS A 112 15.09 15.14 -12.33
C HIS A 112 16.30 15.83 -12.96
N GLU A 113 17.51 15.57 -12.44
CA GLU A 113 18.76 16.18 -12.95
C GLU A 113 19.01 15.85 -14.43
N MET A 114 18.57 14.67 -14.88
CA MET A 114 18.59 14.26 -16.28
C MET A 114 17.29 13.54 -16.64
N ASN A 115 16.70 13.91 -17.78
CA ASN A 115 15.57 13.22 -18.40
C ASN A 115 15.86 13.02 -19.91
N GLU A 116 16.93 12.28 -20.21
CA GLU A 116 17.39 12.02 -21.57
C GLU A 116 16.34 11.32 -22.44
N PHE A 117 15.48 10.52 -21.80
CA PHE A 117 14.46 9.70 -22.46
C PHE A 117 13.09 10.38 -22.55
N GLY A 118 12.96 11.64 -22.11
CA GLY A 118 11.72 12.41 -22.22
C GLY A 118 10.53 11.77 -21.50
N ILE A 119 10.76 11.15 -20.34
CA ILE A 119 9.70 10.48 -19.56
C ILE A 119 8.79 11.55 -18.96
N GLU A 120 7.49 11.43 -19.23
CA GLU A 120 6.46 12.36 -18.75
C GLU A 120 5.54 11.71 -17.71
N LEU A 121 5.10 12.49 -16.73
CA LEU A 121 4.19 12.03 -15.68
C LEU A 121 2.74 12.15 -16.18
N VAL A 122 2.17 11.03 -16.65
CA VAL A 122 0.77 10.97 -17.09
C VAL A 122 -0.16 10.88 -15.88
N SER A 123 -1.16 11.76 -15.81
CA SER A 123 -2.20 11.67 -14.78
C SER A 123 -3.14 10.48 -15.08
N GLU A 124 -3.34 9.59 -14.11
CA GLU A 124 -4.22 8.42 -14.24
C GLU A 124 -5.71 8.77 -14.50
N SER A 125 -6.10 10.05 -14.48
CA SER A 125 -7.46 10.53 -14.75
C SER A 125 -7.80 10.74 -16.23
N THR A 126 -6.83 10.67 -17.14
CA THR A 126 -7.05 10.88 -18.58
C THR A 126 -6.85 9.58 -19.34
N PHE A 127 -7.85 8.70 -19.32
CA PHE A 127 -7.98 7.69 -20.36
C PHE A 127 -8.65 8.34 -21.57
N ASP A 128 -7.85 8.95 -22.45
CA ASP A 128 -8.32 9.27 -23.79
C ASP A 128 -8.54 7.95 -24.54
N GLN A 129 -9.81 7.59 -24.75
CA GLN A 129 -10.16 6.54 -25.70
C GLN A 129 -9.83 7.04 -27.12
N PRO A 130 -8.96 6.36 -27.89
CA PRO A 130 -8.74 6.76 -29.27
C PRO A 130 -10.03 6.59 -30.10
N PRO A 131 -10.25 7.44 -31.13
CA PRO A 131 -11.49 7.46 -31.89
C PRO A 131 -11.64 6.14 -32.65
N SER A 132 -12.71 5.41 -32.35
CA SER A 132 -13.07 4.18 -33.04
C SER A 132 -13.43 4.49 -34.50
N MET A 133 -12.48 4.26 -35.40
CA MET A 133 -12.75 4.07 -36.81
C MET A 133 -12.32 2.66 -37.21
N PHE A 134 -13.31 1.87 -37.62
CA PHE A 134 -13.27 0.58 -38.32
C PHE A 134 -13.38 -0.74 -37.53
N VAL A 135 -14.62 -1.23 -37.58
CA VAL A 135 -15.07 -2.57 -38.02
C VAL A 135 -14.53 -3.79 -37.26
N ALA A 136 -15.38 -4.24 -36.32
CA ALA A 136 -15.68 -5.62 -35.97
C ALA A 136 -14.69 -6.71 -36.43
N SER A 137 -13.66 -6.94 -35.62
CA SER A 137 -13.08 -8.27 -35.47
C SER A 137 -13.48 -8.78 -34.08
N SER A 138 -13.97 -10.02 -34.02
CA SER A 138 -14.62 -10.71 -32.90
C SER A 138 -14.30 -10.20 -31.48
N SER A 139 -15.34 -10.09 -30.64
CA SER A 139 -15.29 -9.67 -29.24
C SER A 139 -14.29 -10.49 -28.41
N GLY A 140 -13.04 -10.06 -28.36
CA GLY A 140 -12.02 -10.73 -27.53
C GLY A 140 -10.56 -10.47 -27.89
N ILE A 141 -10.26 -9.82 -29.03
CA ILE A 141 -8.86 -9.62 -29.44
C ILE A 141 -8.65 -8.15 -29.80
N LYS A 142 -7.70 -7.48 -29.14
CA LYS A 142 -7.21 -6.13 -29.49
C LYS A 142 -5.77 -6.22 -29.97
N LEU A 143 -5.45 -5.52 -31.06
CA LEU A 143 -4.06 -5.33 -31.49
C LEU A 143 -3.35 -4.37 -30.53
N ALA A 144 -2.06 -4.61 -30.27
CA ALA A 144 -1.22 -3.75 -29.45
C ALA A 144 -0.71 -2.50 -30.21
N TYR A 145 -0.88 -2.44 -31.52
CA TYR A 145 -0.45 -1.34 -32.38
C TYR A 145 -1.30 -1.32 -33.66
N GLU A 146 -1.47 -0.15 -34.27
CA GLU A 146 -2.22 0.00 -35.53
C GLU A 146 -1.30 -0.29 -36.72
N PRO A 147 -1.62 -1.24 -37.61
CA PRO A 147 -0.80 -1.49 -38.79
C PRO A 147 -0.82 -0.23 -39.69
N GLY A 148 0.38 0.23 -40.08
CA GLY A 148 0.52 1.33 -41.03
C GLY A 148 -0.07 0.99 -42.41
N PRO A 149 -0.25 2.00 -43.29
CA PRO A 149 -0.82 1.79 -44.61
C PRO A 149 -0.02 0.76 -45.41
N LEU A 150 -0.71 -0.19 -46.04
CA LEU A 150 -0.09 -1.06 -47.03
C LEU A 150 0.15 -0.22 -48.29
N ASP A 151 1.42 0.12 -48.53
CA ASP A 151 1.84 0.67 -49.81
C ASP A 151 1.78 -0.45 -50.87
N ASP A 152 0.66 -0.50 -51.61
CA ASP A 152 0.57 -1.19 -52.90
C ASP A 152 1.46 -0.45 -53.90
N ASN A 153 2.79 -0.65 -53.86
CA ASN A 153 3.71 -0.38 -54.96
C ASN A 153 5.13 -0.87 -54.61
N ASN A 154 5.48 -2.08 -55.07
CA ASN A 154 6.66 -2.30 -55.93
C ASN A 154 6.89 -3.81 -56.09
N GLU A 155 6.61 -4.31 -57.29
CA GLU A 155 7.32 -5.45 -57.85
C GLU A 155 8.83 -5.14 -57.84
N LYS A 156 9.60 -5.97 -57.15
CA LYS A 156 10.86 -6.55 -57.60
C LYS A 156 11.35 -7.54 -56.55
N ASP A 157 11.28 -8.80 -56.96
CA ASP A 157 11.98 -9.92 -56.34
C ASP A 157 13.47 -9.58 -56.15
N ASP A 158 14.02 -9.95 -55.00
CA ASP A 158 15.29 -10.66 -54.98
C ASP A 158 15.36 -11.57 -53.74
N GLU A 159 15.56 -12.85 -54.04
CA GLU A 159 15.55 -14.00 -53.16
C GLU A 159 16.63 -13.90 -52.06
N ASN A 160 16.26 -14.18 -50.82
CA ASN A 160 17.08 -15.02 -49.94
C ASN A 160 16.29 -15.58 -48.73
N ASN A 161 15.82 -16.81 -48.92
CA ASN A 161 15.84 -17.90 -47.94
C ASN A 161 15.05 -17.73 -46.62
N SER A 162 13.77 -18.13 -46.63
CA SER A 162 13.23 -18.96 -45.53
C SER A 162 12.15 -19.91 -46.06
N LYS A 163 12.54 -21.17 -46.28
CA LYS A 163 11.61 -22.28 -46.52
C LYS A 163 10.87 -22.58 -45.22
N THR A 164 9.71 -21.98 -44.99
CA THR A 164 8.73 -22.51 -44.02
C THR A 164 7.70 -23.33 -44.76
N THR A 165 7.98 -24.64 -44.77
CA THR A 165 7.08 -25.69 -45.25
C THR A 165 5.73 -25.55 -44.51
N THR A 166 4.65 -25.31 -45.24
CA THR A 166 3.28 -25.48 -44.75
C THR A 166 3.04 -26.96 -44.49
N LYS A 167 3.47 -27.46 -43.33
CA LYS A 167 3.04 -28.77 -42.84
C LYS A 167 1.74 -28.57 -42.08
N GLU A 168 0.70 -29.28 -42.50
CA GLU A 168 -0.59 -29.25 -41.83
C GLU A 168 -0.46 -29.76 -40.39
N LEU A 169 -1.16 -29.08 -39.48
CA LEU A 169 -1.10 -29.28 -38.02
C LEU A 169 -1.35 -30.74 -37.59
N GLY A 170 -2.09 -31.51 -38.40
CA GLY A 170 -2.37 -32.92 -38.16
C GLY A 170 -1.11 -33.81 -38.17
N ASP A 171 -0.10 -33.45 -38.96
CA ASP A 171 1.12 -34.27 -39.12
C ASP A 171 2.10 -34.06 -37.96
N LEU A 172 2.08 -32.88 -37.32
CA LEU A 172 2.85 -32.58 -36.11
C LEU A 172 2.30 -33.31 -34.87
N MET A 173 0.98 -33.45 -34.77
CA MET A 173 0.34 -34.16 -33.64
C MET A 173 0.61 -35.67 -33.68
N ALA A 174 0.83 -36.25 -34.86
CA ALA A 174 1.18 -37.65 -35.00
C ALA A 174 2.60 -37.97 -34.50
N GLN A 175 3.55 -37.05 -34.67
CA GLN A 175 4.95 -37.25 -34.27
C GLN A 175 5.16 -37.20 -32.75
N LEU A 176 4.35 -36.43 -32.01
CA LEU A 176 4.43 -36.34 -30.55
C LEU A 176 3.86 -37.57 -29.82
N LYS A 177 3.15 -38.46 -30.51
CA LYS A 177 2.52 -39.65 -29.92
C LYS A 177 3.39 -40.91 -29.95
N VAL A 178 4.62 -40.81 -30.48
CA VAL A 178 5.57 -41.93 -30.61
C VAL A 178 6.77 -41.77 -29.66
N ILE A 179 6.67 -40.88 -28.66
CA ILE A 179 7.61 -40.82 -27.52
C ILE A 179 6.89 -41.29 -26.26
#